data_AF-A0A946FBA2-F1
#
_entry.id   AF-A0A946FBA2-F1
#
_cell.length_a   1.000
_cell.length_b   1.000
_cell.length_c   1.000
_cell.angle_alpha   90.00
_cell.angle_beta   90.00
_cell.angle_gamma   90.00
#
_symmetry.space_group_name_H-M   'P 1'
#
loop_
_entity.id
_entity.type
_entity.pdbx_description
1 polymer ?
#
loop_
_entity_poly.entity_id
_entity_poly.type
_entity_poly.pdbx_seq_one_letter_code
_entity_poly.pdbx_strand_id
1 'polypeptide(L)'
;MHELMVVARLFPEVQSGDKTSNMRWHENPIVPGPMTYRCEGEPERTVVVWVAGVTDVVLSQAAAFVGKADLWPVDVMLDGMREHYPAITLDDVVQIVEHLTPDQTRLRMAGSVPKQNL
;
A
#
# COMPACT_ATOMS: atom_id res chain seq x y z
N MET A 1 13.08 -7.83 1.19
CA MET A 1 12.48 -6.56 0.73
C MET A 1 11.34 -6.93 -0.18
N HIS A 2 10.13 -6.44 0.10
CA HIS A 2 8.96 -6.74 -0.73
C HIS A 2 8.91 -5.77 -1.90
N GLU A 3 8.42 -6.25 -3.05
CA GLU A 3 8.15 -5.41 -4.21
C GLU A 3 6.69 -5.57 -4.61
N LEU A 4 6.04 -4.46 -4.92
CA LEU A 4 4.66 -4.43 -5.38
C LEU A 4 4.51 -3.61 -6.65
N MET A 5 3.70 -4.12 -7.57
CA MET A 5 3.19 -3.32 -8.67
C MET A 5 2.06 -2.41 -8.16
N VAL A 6 2.07 -1.17 -8.63
CA VAL A 6 0.95 -0.23 -8.48
C VAL A 6 0.58 0.29 -9.87
N VAL A 7 -0.72 0.38 -10.13
CA VAL A 7 -1.23 0.91 -11.39
C VAL A 7 -0.72 2.31 -11.66
N ALA A 8 -0.44 2.60 -12.93
CA ALA A 8 0.15 3.87 -13.34
C ALA A 8 -0.64 5.10 -12.86
N ARG A 9 -1.97 5.00 -12.78
CA ARG A 9 -2.84 6.09 -12.29
C ARG A 9 -2.63 6.44 -10.81
N LEU A 10 -2.27 5.46 -9.97
CA LEU A 10 -2.09 5.65 -8.52
C LEU A 10 -0.62 5.88 -8.13
N PHE A 11 0.33 5.56 -9.01
CA PHE A 11 1.75 5.75 -8.75
C PHE A 11 2.10 7.20 -8.33
N PRO A 12 1.58 8.27 -9.00
CA PRO A 12 1.87 9.64 -8.60
C PRO A 12 1.47 9.97 -7.16
N GLU A 13 0.35 9.43 -6.66
CA GLU A 13 -0.12 9.66 -5.28
C GLU A 13 0.77 8.96 -4.25
N VAL A 14 1.31 7.78 -4.58
CA VAL A 14 2.32 7.12 -3.73
C VAL A 14 3.60 7.94 -3.71
N GLN A 15 4.01 8.46 -4.87
CA GLN A 15 5.23 9.24 -5.03
C GLN A 15 5.15 10.59 -4.31
N SER A 16 4.00 11.27 -4.33
CA SER A 16 3.76 12.51 -3.59
C SER A 16 3.59 12.27 -2.08
N GLY A 17 3.18 11.06 -1.69
CA GLY A 17 2.84 10.71 -0.32
C GLY A 17 1.37 10.96 0.05
N ASP A 18 0.53 11.32 -0.92
CA ASP A 18 -0.92 11.45 -0.71
C ASP A 18 -1.60 10.10 -0.49
N LYS A 19 -1.01 9.03 -1.04
CA LYS A 19 -1.41 7.65 -0.81
C LYS A 19 -0.44 6.95 0.14
N THR A 20 -0.94 6.60 1.31
CA THR A 20 -0.17 5.95 2.40
C THR A 20 -0.66 4.54 2.73
N SER A 21 -1.59 3.99 1.95
CA SER A 21 -2.09 2.64 2.12
C SER A 21 -2.45 1.93 0.81
N ASN A 22 -2.40 0.60 0.83
CA ASN A 22 -2.77 -0.29 -0.27
C ASN A 22 -3.58 -1.47 0.26
N MET A 23 -4.52 -1.98 -0.54
CA MET A 23 -5.33 -3.16 -0.19
C MET A 23 -4.91 -4.31 -1.10
N ARG A 24 -4.64 -5.49 -0.54
CA ARG A 24 -4.20 -6.67 -1.29
C ARG A 24 -5.03 -7.89 -0.92
N TRP A 25 -5.38 -8.70 -1.93
CA TRP A 25 -6.19 -9.90 -1.74
C TRP A 25 -5.45 -11.13 -2.26
N HIS A 26 -5.37 -12.17 -1.43
CA HIS A 26 -4.76 -13.46 -1.76
C HIS A 26 -3.33 -13.37 -2.33
N GLU A 27 -2.54 -12.43 -1.84
CA GLU A 27 -1.12 -12.30 -2.16
C GLU A 27 -0.25 -12.77 -0.99
N ASN A 28 1.05 -12.90 -1.24
CA ASN A 28 2.02 -13.22 -0.18
C ASN A 28 1.96 -12.15 0.91
N PRO A 29 1.96 -12.54 2.20
CA PRO A 29 1.92 -11.58 3.30
C PRO A 29 3.07 -10.58 3.21
N ILE A 30 2.74 -9.31 3.33
CA ILE A 30 3.70 -8.23 3.50
C ILE A 30 3.98 -8.09 4.99
N VAL A 31 5.23 -7.80 5.33
CA VAL A 31 5.64 -7.54 6.72
C VAL A 31 6.18 -6.11 6.85
N PRO A 32 6.11 -5.51 8.05
CA PRO A 32 6.71 -4.20 8.31
C PRO A 32 8.19 -4.13 7.93
N GLY A 33 8.59 -3.02 7.28
CA GLY A 33 9.93 -2.85 6.73
C GLY A 33 9.94 -2.12 5.39
N PRO A 34 11.12 -1.99 4.74
CA PRO A 34 11.21 -1.36 3.43
C PRO A 34 10.53 -2.19 2.35
N MET A 35 9.78 -1.51 1.50
CA MET A 35 9.06 -2.07 0.36
C MET A 35 9.21 -1.13 -0.85
N THR A 36 9.35 -1.70 -2.03
CA THR A 36 9.45 -0.94 -3.28
C THR A 36 8.14 -1.05 -4.06
N TYR A 37 7.54 0.10 -4.38
CA TYR A 37 6.51 0.17 -5.40
C TYR A 37 7.15 0.35 -6.78
N ARG A 38 6.62 -0.35 -7.78
CA ARG A 38 6.96 -0.22 -9.20
C ARG A 38 5.72 0.23 -9.98
N CYS A 39 5.90 1.19 -10.88
CA CYS A 39 4.83 1.66 -11.75
C CYS A 39 4.51 0.60 -12.80
N GLU A 40 3.24 0.21 -12.90
CA GLU A 40 2.76 -0.61 -14.00
C GLU A 40 3.00 0.08 -15.35
N GLY A 41 3.45 -0.68 -16.35
CA GLY A 41 3.82 -0.15 -17.67
C GLY A 41 5.15 0.58 -17.74
N GLU A 42 5.72 1.01 -16.61
CA GLU A 42 7.00 1.74 -16.52
C GLU A 42 7.84 1.22 -15.33
N PRO A 43 8.33 -0.03 -15.34
CA PRO A 43 8.90 -0.70 -14.17
C PRO A 43 10.20 -0.09 -13.61
N GLU A 44 10.86 0.76 -14.40
CA GLU A 44 12.01 1.58 -13.98
C GLU A 44 11.60 2.72 -13.03
N ARG A 45 10.34 3.16 -13.10
CA ARG A 45 9.79 4.13 -12.15
C ARG A 45 9.45 3.41 -10.85
N THR A 46 10.22 3.71 -9.82
CA THR A 46 10.10 3.09 -8.51
C THR A 46 10.04 4.11 -7.39
N VAL A 47 9.43 3.73 -6.28
CA VAL A 47 9.45 4.51 -5.04
C VAL A 47 9.55 3.55 -3.85
N VAL A 48 10.43 3.87 -2.91
CA VAL A 48 10.63 3.08 -1.68
C VAL A 48 9.79 3.69 -0.56
N VAL A 49 9.05 2.85 0.14
CA VAL A 49 8.26 3.20 1.32
C VAL A 49 8.59 2.27 2.48
N TRP A 50 8.39 2.74 3.71
CA TRP A 50 8.47 1.90 4.90
C TRP A 50 7.08 1.45 5.31
N VAL A 51 6.80 0.15 5.21
CA VAL A 51 5.58 -0.47 5.74
C VAL A 51 5.60 -0.36 7.25
N ALA A 52 4.65 0.40 7.79
CA ALA A 52 4.50 0.69 9.20
C ALA A 52 3.53 -0.28 9.89
N GLY A 53 2.51 -0.73 9.17
CA GLY A 53 1.46 -1.60 9.68
C GLY A 53 0.87 -2.47 8.59
N VAL A 54 0.40 -3.64 8.99
CA VAL A 54 -0.28 -4.60 8.13
C VAL A 54 -1.45 -5.16 8.92
N THR A 55 -2.65 -4.96 8.40
CA THR A 55 -3.89 -5.31 9.10
C THR A 55 -4.80 -6.08 8.16
N ASP A 56 -5.24 -7.26 8.57
CA ASP A 56 -6.24 -8.03 7.83
C ASP A 56 -7.64 -7.55 8.23
N VAL A 57 -8.46 -7.21 7.23
CA VAL A 57 -9.83 -6.72 7.42
C VAL A 57 -10.76 -7.39 6.42
N VAL A 58 -12.03 -7.55 6.77
CA VAL A 58 -13.06 -7.93 5.80
C VAL A 58 -13.26 -6.77 4.83
N LEU A 59 -13.36 -7.05 3.53
CA LEU A 59 -13.39 -6.03 2.48
C LEU A 59 -14.50 -4.99 2.69
N SER A 60 -15.69 -5.43 3.11
CA SER A 60 -16.82 -4.56 3.45
C SER A 60 -16.50 -3.48 4.50
N GLN A 61 -15.45 -3.67 5.30
CA GLN A 61 -15.00 -2.74 6.35
C GLN A 61 -13.77 -1.92 5.93
N ALA A 62 -13.11 -2.28 4.83
CA ALA A 62 -11.81 -1.73 4.45
C ALA A 62 -11.84 -0.21 4.21
N ALA A 63 -12.88 0.31 3.55
CA ALA A 63 -13.02 1.75 3.30
C ALA A 63 -13.18 2.56 4.61
N ALA A 64 -13.92 2.03 5.58
CA ALA A 64 -14.05 2.64 6.91
C ALA A 64 -12.73 2.57 7.68
N PHE A 65 -12.04 1.43 7.63
CA PHE A 65 -10.75 1.25 8.28
C PHE A 65 -9.72 2.31 7.84
N VAL A 66 -9.63 2.60 6.54
CA VAL A 66 -8.70 3.61 6.01
C VAL A 66 -9.26 5.04 6.02
N GLY A 67 -10.41 5.30 6.66
CA GLY A 67 -11.00 6.63 6.77
C GLY A 67 -11.51 7.21 5.44
N LYS A 68 -11.92 6.35 4.51
CA LYS A 68 -12.37 6.72 3.16
C LYS A 68 -13.80 6.28 2.85
N ALA A 69 -14.60 5.90 3.85
CA ALA A 69 -15.98 5.42 3.65
C ALA A 69 -16.87 6.40 2.85
N ASP A 70 -16.71 7.71 3.06
CA ASP A 70 -17.47 8.74 2.33
C ASP A 70 -17.03 8.88 0.85
N LEU A 71 -15.76 8.57 0.56
CA LEU A 71 -15.18 8.70 -0.78
C LEU A 71 -15.32 7.40 -1.58
N TRP A 72 -15.26 6.27 -0.90
CA TRP A 72 -15.37 4.93 -1.48
C TRP A 72 -16.51 4.18 -0.80
N PRO A 73 -17.78 4.46 -1.17
CA PRO A 73 -18.89 3.59 -0.83
C PRO A 73 -18.57 2.14 -1.21
N VAL A 74 -19.16 1.19 -0.49
CA VAL A 74 -18.82 -0.24 -0.57
C VAL A 74 -18.78 -0.77 -2.01
N ASP A 75 -19.75 -0.40 -2.85
CA ASP A 75 -19.80 -0.84 -4.25
C ASP A 75 -18.65 -0.23 -5.10
N VAL A 76 -18.32 1.05 -4.90
CA VAL A 76 -17.21 1.74 -5.59
C VAL A 76 -15.86 1.11 -5.22
N MET A 77 -15.68 0.81 -3.93
CA MET A 77 -14.49 0.14 -3.43
C MET A 77 -14.37 -1.28 -4.00
N LEU A 78 -15.47 -2.03 -4.03
CA LEU A 78 -15.51 -3.38 -4.60
C LEU A 78 -15.19 -3.39 -6.10
N ASP A 79 -15.77 -2.47 -6.87
CA ASP A 79 -15.49 -2.34 -8.30
C ASP A 79 -14.01 -2.00 -8.55
N GLY A 80 -13.45 -1.07 -7.77
CA GLY A 80 -12.03 -0.74 -7.85
C GLY A 80 -11.11 -1.93 -7.52
N MET A 81 -11.49 -2.79 -6.58
CA MET A 81 -10.73 -4.02 -6.29
C MET A 81 -10.88 -5.06 -7.40
N ARG A 82 -12.05 -5.17 -8.03
CA ARG A 82 -12.32 -6.11 -9.12
C ARG A 82 -11.58 -5.81 -10.41
N GLU A 83 -11.08 -4.57 -10.59
CA GLU A 83 -10.13 -4.24 -11.66
C GLU A 83 -8.87 -5.15 -11.61
N HIS A 84 -8.47 -5.57 -10.41
CA HIS A 84 -7.28 -6.40 -10.17
C HIS A 84 -7.61 -7.81 -9.71
N TYR A 85 -8.73 -7.97 -9.03
CA TYR A 85 -9.14 -9.21 -8.37
C TYR A 85 -10.58 -9.57 -8.78
N PRO A 86 -10.82 -10.07 -10.01
CA PRO A 86 -12.18 -10.23 -10.53
C PRO A 86 -13.11 -11.11 -9.68
N ALA A 87 -12.55 -12.04 -8.92
CA ALA A 87 -13.29 -12.98 -8.08
C ALA A 87 -13.51 -12.50 -6.62
N ILE A 88 -13.00 -11.32 -6.24
CA ILE A 88 -13.13 -10.82 -4.87
C ILE A 88 -14.59 -10.47 -4.54
N THR A 89 -14.96 -10.72 -3.30
CA THR A 89 -16.27 -10.47 -2.70
C THR A 89 -16.14 -9.63 -1.43
N LEU A 90 -17.25 -9.08 -0.95
CA LEU A 90 -17.26 -8.20 0.22
C LEU A 90 -16.94 -8.91 1.54
N ASP A 91 -17.09 -10.24 1.57
CA ASP A 91 -16.82 -11.07 2.75
C ASP A 91 -15.37 -11.57 2.78
N ASP A 92 -14.61 -11.35 1.71
CA ASP A 92 -13.21 -11.74 1.66
C ASP A 92 -12.36 -10.88 2.59
N VAL A 93 -11.34 -11.51 3.16
CA VAL A 93 -10.32 -10.82 3.96
C VAL A 93 -9.26 -10.24 3.02
N VAL A 94 -8.97 -8.96 3.18
CA VAL A 94 -7.89 -8.25 2.50
C VAL A 94 -6.88 -7.74 3.49
N GLN A 95 -5.64 -7.63 3.02
CA GLN A 95 -4.55 -7.05 3.77
C GLN A 95 -4.46 -5.56 3.47
N ILE A 96 -4.66 -4.72 4.48
CA ILE A 96 -4.37 -3.29 4.43
C ILE A 96 -2.90 -3.10 4.82
N VAL A 97 -2.12 -2.60 3.87
CA VAL A 97 -0.71 -2.30 4.03
C VAL A 97 -0.57 -0.80 4.21
N GLU A 98 -0.25 -0.36 5.41
CA GLU A 98 -0.02 1.04 5.73
C GLU A 98 1.47 1.33 5.71
N HIS A 99 1.86 2.40 5.03
CA HIS A 99 3.25 2.78 4.88
C HIS A 99 3.45 4.28 5.08
N LEU A 100 4.67 4.63 5.46
CA LEU A 100 5.11 6.02 5.54
C LEU A 100 5.18 6.63 4.14
N THR A 101 5.12 7.96 4.06
CA THR A 101 5.43 8.67 2.80
C THR A 101 6.88 8.42 2.38
N PRO A 102 7.25 8.67 1.11
CA PRO A 102 8.64 8.52 0.67
C PRO A 102 9.62 9.38 1.47
N ASP A 103 9.22 10.59 1.86
CA ASP A 103 10.06 11.48 2.68
C ASP A 103 10.22 10.99 4.11
N GLN A 104 9.14 10.56 4.75
CA GLN A 104 9.18 9.94 6.09
C GLN A 104 10.00 8.64 6.08
N THR A 105 9.88 7.86 5.02
CA THR A 105 10.68 6.65 4.79
C THR A 105 12.17 6.99 4.73
N ARG A 106 12.55 8.01 3.96
CA ARG A 106 13.94 8.48 3.85
C ARG A 106 14.49 8.88 5.23
N LEU A 107 13.74 9.66 6.00
CA LEU A 107 14.13 10.08 7.34
C LEU A 107 14.31 8.88 8.29
N ARG A 108 13.38 7.92 8.26
CA ARG A 108 13.44 6.72 9.08
C ARG A 108 14.65 5.84 8.75
N MET A 109 14.91 5.63 7.47
CA MET A 109 16.05 4.82 7.01
C MET A 109 17.39 5.50 7.33
N ALA A 110 17.47 6.83 7.20
CA ALA A 110 18.66 7.58 7.59
C ALA A 110 18.93 7.54 9.11
N GLY A 111 17.88 7.56 9.93
CA GLY A 111 17.98 7.44 11.39
C GLY A 111 18.27 6.03 11.90
N SER A 112 18.13 5.01 11.05
CA SER A 112 18.36 3.60 11.40
C SER A 112 19.77 3.11 11.05
N VAL A 113 20.62 3.96 10.47
CA VAL A 113 22.05 3.68 10.31
C VAL A 113 22.70 3.73 11.70
N PRO A 114 23.25 2.63 12.24
CA PRO A 114 24.04 2.72 13.46
C PRO A 114 25.19 3.69 13.18
N LYS A 115 25.36 4.71 14.02
CA LYS A 115 26.61 5.47 14.05
C LYS A 115 27.71 4.45 14.37
N GLN A 116 28.43 3.98 13.36
CA GLN A 116 29.68 3.29 13.58
C GLN A 116 30.62 4.34 14.16
N ASN A 117 30.88 4.23 15.47
CA ASN A 117 31.85 5.07 16.16
C ASN A 117 33.21 4.85 15.50
N LEU A 118 33.75 5.93 14.93
CA LEU A 118 35.17 6.11 14.63
C LEU A 118 35.96 6.25 15.93
#